data_AF-A0A820X302-F1
#
_entry.id   AF-A0A820X302-F1
#
_cell.length_a   1.000
_cell.length_b   1.000
_cell.length_c   1.000
_cell.angle_alpha   90.00
_cell.angle_beta   90.00
_cell.angle_gamma   90.00
#
_symmetry.space_group_name_H-M   'P 1'
#
loop_
_entity.id
_entity.type
_entity.pdbx_description
1 polymer ?
#
loop_
_entity_poly.entity_id
_entity_poly.type
_entity_poly.pdbx_seq_one_letter_code
_entity_poly.pdbx_strand_id
1 'polypeptide(L)'
;MHKRRSLVKPMLITTTTGYILAAYGPYLSDSSNNDASIQKDILVNNKDGILNWIDEHDIVVVDRGFRDSTGMMRALGLDVCMPDFLNGRRRFDALEANRSRFISKIRWVVESANGRVKHFRWFSQTIQNSTIPQVRDYLQIACALINAYRAAAISSFSNDDQIAAEMLACLHEPNLLRTRLNNEILHWTTNDASNIINFPILTIDQIRVITV
;
A
#
# COMPACT_ATOMS: atom_id res chain seq x y z
N MET A 1 10.71 12.88 -0.92
CA MET A 1 11.18 11.66 -1.63
C MET A 1 10.41 11.39 -2.92
N HIS A 2 11.06 11.59 -4.07
CA HIS A 2 10.52 11.25 -5.40
C HIS A 2 11.18 9.98 -5.95
N LYS A 3 10.39 9.12 -6.61
CA LYS A 3 10.91 7.93 -7.32
C LYS A 3 11.99 8.36 -8.34
N ARG A 4 13.10 7.63 -8.40
CA ARG A 4 14.25 7.82 -9.32
C ARG A 4 15.07 9.11 -9.17
N ARG A 5 14.79 9.96 -8.19
CA ARG A 5 15.62 11.15 -7.86
C ARG A 5 16.35 11.02 -6.53
N SER A 6 15.82 10.20 -5.62
CA SER A 6 16.41 10.01 -4.30
C SER A 6 17.56 9.01 -4.40
N LEU A 7 18.74 9.40 -3.90
CA LEU A 7 19.89 8.49 -3.76
C LEU A 7 19.68 7.48 -2.63
N VAL A 8 18.79 7.81 -1.69
CA VAL A 8 18.44 6.98 -0.54
C VAL A 8 16.95 6.77 -0.41
N LYS A 9 16.54 5.65 0.18
CA LYS A 9 15.15 5.33 0.50
C LYS A 9 15.03 4.74 1.92
N PRO A 10 13.98 5.10 2.68
CA PRO A 10 13.61 4.44 3.91
C PRO A 10 12.68 3.27 3.62
N MET A 11 12.51 2.43 4.64
CA MET A 11 11.48 1.39 4.69
C MET A 11 10.61 1.64 5.93
N LEU A 12 9.30 1.74 5.75
CA LEU A 12 8.36 1.88 6.87
C LEU A 12 7.58 0.58 7.04
N ILE A 13 7.39 0.15 8.28
CA ILE A 13 6.46 -0.91 8.67
C ILE A 13 5.32 -0.25 9.45
N THR A 14 4.09 -0.51 9.05
CA THR A 14 2.90 0.11 9.63
C THR A 14 1.87 -0.93 10.01
N THR A 15 1.12 -0.67 11.08
CA THR A 15 -0.08 -1.45 11.41
C THR A 15 -1.21 -1.16 10.44
N THR A 16 -2.26 -1.99 10.44
CA THR A 16 -3.49 -1.75 9.66
C THR A 16 -4.22 -0.47 10.08
N THR A 17 -4.03 0.01 11.31
CA THR A 17 -4.59 1.27 11.83
C THR A 17 -3.75 2.51 11.45
N GLY A 18 -2.56 2.30 10.89
CA GLY A 18 -1.66 3.34 10.39
C GLY A 18 -0.71 3.92 11.42
N TYR A 19 -0.49 3.23 12.54
CA TYR A 19 0.66 3.49 13.39
C TYR A 19 1.92 2.99 12.70
N ILE A 20 2.99 3.77 12.78
CA ILE A 20 4.29 3.40 12.24
C ILE A 20 5.02 2.58 13.30
N LEU A 21 5.14 1.27 13.08
CA LEU A 21 5.80 0.36 14.02
C LEU A 21 7.32 0.50 13.94
N ALA A 22 7.86 0.61 12.72
CA ALA A 22 9.30 0.76 12.50
C ALA A 22 9.60 1.61 11.27
N ALA A 23 10.74 2.30 11.33
CA ALA A 23 11.29 3.08 10.25
C ALA A 23 12.79 2.77 10.10
N TYR A 24 13.15 2.15 8.99
CA TYR A 24 14.51 1.73 8.67
C TYR A 24 15.12 2.54 7.52
N GLY A 25 16.44 2.47 7.43
CA GLY A 25 17.24 3.17 6.44
C GLY A 25 18.01 4.35 7.05
N PRO A 26 18.51 5.27 6.22
CA PRO A 26 18.41 5.25 4.76
C PRO A 26 19.16 4.07 4.13
N TYR A 27 18.56 3.44 3.12
CA TYR A 27 19.22 2.49 2.22
C TYR A 27 19.58 3.19 0.92
N LEU A 28 20.71 2.82 0.30
CA LEU A 28 21.03 3.31 -1.03
C LEU A 28 19.98 2.83 -2.04
N SER A 29 19.67 3.67 -3.03
CA SER A 29 18.71 3.33 -4.10
C SER A 29 19.40 2.61 -5.26
N ASP A 30 20.05 1.49 -4.95
CA ASP A 30 20.74 0.62 -5.91
C ASP A 30 20.05 -0.75 -6.05
N SER A 31 20.57 -1.60 -6.95
CA SER A 31 20.01 -2.94 -7.21
C SER A 31 20.19 -3.92 -6.05
N SER A 32 21.24 -3.73 -5.24
CA SER A 32 21.55 -4.55 -4.07
C SER A 32 20.54 -4.33 -2.94
N ASN A 33 20.03 -3.10 -2.82
CA ASN A 33 19.05 -2.66 -1.84
C ASN A 33 17.65 -2.58 -2.45
N ASN A 34 17.21 -3.61 -3.17
CA ASN A 34 15.81 -3.71 -3.59
C ASN A 34 14.88 -3.98 -2.40
N ASP A 35 13.57 -3.85 -2.61
CA ASP A 35 12.60 -3.89 -1.49
C ASP A 35 12.58 -5.27 -0.81
N ALA A 36 12.70 -6.35 -1.59
CA ALA A 36 12.77 -7.72 -1.07
C ALA A 36 14.07 -8.00 -0.28
N SER A 37 15.23 -7.52 -0.75
CA SER A 37 16.51 -7.73 -0.06
C SER A 37 16.55 -6.97 1.27
N ILE A 38 16.06 -5.73 1.29
CA ILE A 38 15.94 -4.93 2.52
C ILE A 38 15.02 -5.63 3.52
N GLN A 39 13.84 -6.10 3.09
CA GLN A 39 12.91 -6.78 3.99
C GLN A 39 13.50 -8.07 4.55
N LYS A 40 14.21 -8.84 3.73
CA LYS A 40 14.91 -10.05 4.18
C LYS A 40 15.94 -9.74 5.25
N ASP A 41 16.75 -8.71 5.05
CA ASP A 41 17.73 -8.25 6.03
C ASP A 41 17.07 -7.78 7.35
N ILE A 42 15.95 -7.05 7.28
CA ILE A 42 15.20 -6.62 8.46
C ILE A 42 14.71 -7.81 9.29
N LEU A 43 14.04 -8.78 8.65
CA LEU A 43 13.41 -9.90 9.34
C LEU A 43 14.43 -10.94 9.82
N VAL A 44 15.41 -11.32 8.98
CA VAL A 44 16.44 -12.31 9.36
C VAL A 44 17.29 -11.83 10.53
N ASN A 45 17.64 -10.54 10.56
CA ASN A 45 18.45 -9.98 11.63
C ASN A 45 17.61 -9.48 12.82
N ASN A 46 16.29 -9.70 12.80
CA ASN A 46 15.34 -9.19 13.80
C ASN A 46 15.62 -7.72 14.18
N LYS A 47 15.77 -6.85 13.16
CA LYS A 47 16.25 -5.49 13.37
C LYS A 47 15.33 -4.73 14.32
N ASP A 48 15.93 -4.11 15.33
CA ASP A 48 15.21 -3.36 16.37
C ASP A 48 14.15 -4.22 17.11
N GLY A 49 14.27 -5.56 17.08
CA GLY A 49 13.35 -6.49 17.76
C GLY A 49 11.98 -6.63 17.11
N ILE A 50 11.86 -6.35 15.80
CA ILE A 50 10.57 -6.35 15.09
C ILE A 50 9.78 -7.66 15.20
N LEU A 51 10.45 -8.81 15.25
CA LEU A 51 9.79 -10.11 15.38
C LEU A 51 9.13 -10.29 16.75
N ASN A 52 9.47 -9.47 17.76
CA ASN A 52 8.79 -9.49 19.05
C ASN A 52 7.39 -8.85 19.00
N TRP A 53 7.04 -8.21 17.89
CA TRP A 53 5.77 -7.54 17.65
C TRP A 53 4.88 -8.29 16.67
N ILE A 54 5.27 -9.51 16.27
CA ILE A 54 4.61 -10.30 15.24
C ILE A 54 4.40 -11.70 15.80
N ASP A 55 3.18 -12.21 15.67
CA ASP A 55 2.81 -13.56 16.05
C ASP A 55 2.63 -14.46 14.81
N GLU A 56 2.64 -15.78 15.04
CA GLU A 56 2.31 -16.74 13.98
C GLU A 56 0.90 -16.48 13.45
N HIS A 57 0.72 -16.59 12.14
CA HIS A 57 -0.50 -16.25 11.38
C HIS A 57 -0.85 -14.75 11.30
N ASP A 58 0.04 -13.85 11.73
CA ASP A 58 -0.14 -12.43 11.43
C ASP A 58 -0.13 -12.17 9.92
N ILE A 59 -1.06 -11.31 9.49
CA ILE A 59 -1.24 -10.95 8.08
C ILE A 59 -0.26 -9.85 7.70
N VAL A 60 0.60 -10.14 6.73
CA VAL A 60 1.55 -9.17 6.17
C VAL A 60 1.17 -8.83 4.74
N VAL A 61 0.84 -7.56 4.53
CA VAL A 61 0.48 -7.02 3.22
C VAL A 61 1.68 -6.32 2.58
N VAL A 62 2.10 -6.80 1.41
CA VAL A 62 3.27 -6.26 0.69
C VAL A 62 2.96 -5.91 -0.76
N ASP A 63 3.74 -4.97 -1.29
CA ASP A 63 3.73 -4.67 -2.72
C ASP A 63 4.43 -5.76 -3.55
N ARG A 64 4.20 -5.74 -4.87
CA ARG A 64 4.80 -6.69 -5.82
C ARG A 64 6.34 -6.69 -5.83
N GLY A 65 6.98 -5.62 -5.36
CA GLY A 65 8.44 -5.51 -5.23
C GLY A 65 9.05 -6.41 -4.16
N PHE A 66 8.23 -6.99 -3.27
CA PHE A 66 8.64 -7.89 -2.19
C PHE A 66 8.47 -9.37 -2.53
N ARG A 67 8.20 -9.70 -3.82
CA ARG A 67 7.94 -11.08 -4.26
C ARG A 67 8.98 -12.08 -3.75
N ASP A 68 10.26 -11.73 -3.86
CA ASP A 68 11.37 -12.63 -3.58
C ASP A 68 11.62 -12.83 -2.07
N SER A 69 11.02 -12.02 -1.20
CA SER A 69 11.05 -12.20 0.27
C SER A 69 9.82 -12.94 0.81
N THR A 70 8.80 -13.19 -0.01
CA THR A 70 7.54 -13.84 0.47
C THR A 70 7.74 -15.24 1.02
N GLY A 71 8.65 -16.04 0.44
CA GLY A 71 8.94 -17.38 0.95
C GLY A 71 9.53 -17.37 2.37
N MET A 72 10.38 -16.39 2.67
CA MET A 72 10.97 -16.23 4.00
C MET A 72 9.92 -15.75 5.02
N MET A 73 9.05 -14.82 4.65
CA MET A 73 7.95 -14.40 5.53
C MET A 73 7.02 -15.56 5.88
N ARG A 74 6.67 -16.41 4.90
CA ARG A 74 5.88 -17.63 5.16
C ARG A 74 6.60 -18.64 6.05
N ALA A 75 7.92 -18.75 5.92
CA ALA A 75 8.73 -19.61 6.78
C ALA A 75 8.80 -19.11 8.24
N LEU A 76 8.52 -17.82 8.48
CA LEU A 76 8.32 -17.25 9.81
C LEU A 76 6.89 -17.43 10.34
N GLY A 77 6.03 -18.14 9.61
CA GLY A 77 4.64 -18.38 10.01
C GLY A 77 3.65 -17.28 9.60
N LEU A 78 4.05 -16.34 8.75
CA LEU A 78 3.23 -15.17 8.38
C LEU A 78 2.33 -15.42 7.17
N ASP A 79 1.13 -14.85 7.21
CA ASP A 79 0.16 -14.89 6.13
C ASP A 79 0.40 -13.74 5.15
N VAL A 80 1.15 -14.04 4.09
CA VAL A 80 1.61 -13.03 3.12
C VAL A 80 0.58 -12.76 2.04
N CYS A 81 0.08 -11.52 2.00
CA CYS A 81 -0.81 -11.00 0.97
C CYS A 81 -0.08 -10.03 0.03
N MET A 82 -0.19 -10.24 -1.28
CA MET A 82 0.45 -9.40 -2.31
C MET A 82 -0.41 -9.36 -3.57
N PRO A 83 -0.48 -8.23 -4.33
CA PRO A 83 -1.26 -8.17 -5.56
C PRO A 83 -0.81 -9.21 -6.57
N ASP A 84 -1.77 -9.73 -7.34
CA ASP A 84 -1.51 -10.77 -8.33
C ASP A 84 -0.57 -10.28 -9.45
N PHE A 85 0.09 -11.23 -10.10
CA PHE A 85 0.90 -10.99 -11.29
C PHE A 85 0.16 -11.45 -12.54
N LEU A 86 0.33 -10.69 -13.64
CA LEU A 86 -0.25 -11.05 -14.93
C LEU A 86 0.36 -12.33 -15.52
N ASN A 87 1.58 -12.70 -15.11
CA ASN A 87 2.27 -13.92 -15.55
C ASN A 87 2.27 -14.11 -17.08
N GLY A 88 2.57 -13.03 -17.82
CA GLY A 88 2.59 -13.03 -19.29
C GLY A 88 1.24 -12.83 -19.97
N ARG A 89 0.13 -12.82 -19.22
CA ARG A 89 -1.20 -12.46 -19.75
C ARG A 89 -1.33 -10.95 -19.94
N ARG A 90 -2.22 -10.53 -20.84
CA ARG A 90 -2.50 -9.11 -21.09
C ARG A 90 -3.31 -8.45 -19.98
N ARG A 91 -4.13 -9.23 -19.24
CA ARG A 91 -5.08 -8.74 -18.21
C ARG A 91 -5.28 -9.81 -17.14
N PHE A 92 -5.69 -9.39 -15.94
CA PHE A 92 -6.13 -10.27 -14.87
C PHE A 92 -7.49 -10.91 -15.18
N ASP A 93 -7.76 -12.06 -14.57
CA ASP A 93 -9.15 -12.51 -14.44
C ASP A 93 -9.91 -11.72 -13.36
N ALA A 94 -11.21 -11.97 -13.24
CA ALA A 94 -12.06 -11.22 -12.32
C ALA A 94 -11.64 -11.45 -10.86
N LEU A 95 -11.31 -12.70 -10.50
CA LEU A 95 -10.96 -13.08 -9.13
C LEU A 95 -9.60 -12.47 -8.73
N GLU A 96 -8.58 -12.56 -9.58
CA GLU A 96 -7.28 -11.94 -9.36
C GLU A 96 -7.38 -10.41 -9.24
N ALA A 97 -8.21 -9.79 -10.09
CA ALA A 97 -8.46 -8.36 -10.00
C ALA A 97 -9.16 -7.99 -8.67
N ASN A 98 -10.15 -8.77 -8.23
CA ASN A 98 -10.87 -8.56 -6.98
C ASN A 98 -9.94 -8.73 -5.77
N ARG A 99 -9.13 -9.80 -5.71
CA ARG A 99 -8.10 -10.00 -4.66
C ARG A 99 -7.11 -8.85 -4.61
N SER A 100 -6.61 -8.42 -5.77
CA SER A 100 -5.69 -7.29 -5.86
C SER A 100 -6.31 -5.95 -5.40
N ARG A 101 -7.63 -5.78 -5.55
CA ARG A 101 -8.35 -4.60 -5.02
C ARG A 101 -8.38 -4.59 -3.49
N PHE A 102 -8.61 -5.73 -2.83
CA PHE A 102 -8.58 -5.81 -1.37
C PHE A 102 -7.23 -5.39 -0.82
N ILE A 103 -6.16 -5.90 -1.43
CA ILE A 103 -4.79 -5.55 -1.07
C ILE A 103 -4.55 -4.06 -1.28
N SER A 104 -5.03 -3.51 -2.40
CA SER A 104 -4.91 -2.08 -2.68
C SER A 104 -5.67 -1.20 -1.69
N LYS A 105 -6.84 -1.65 -1.20
CA LYS A 105 -7.63 -0.97 -0.16
C LYS A 105 -6.84 -0.85 1.14
N ILE A 106 -6.21 -1.94 1.58
CA ILE A 106 -5.39 -1.96 2.81
C ILE A 106 -4.12 -1.13 2.61
N ARG A 107 -3.45 -1.27 1.45
CA ARG A 107 -2.18 -0.59 1.14
C ARG A 107 -2.24 0.93 1.25
N TRP A 108 -3.44 1.52 1.12
CA TRP A 108 -3.65 2.95 1.36
C TRP A 108 -3.05 3.44 2.69
N VAL A 109 -3.09 2.60 3.75
CA VAL A 109 -2.53 2.96 5.07
C VAL A 109 -1.02 3.24 5.00
N VAL A 110 -0.29 2.43 4.24
CA VAL A 110 1.15 2.57 4.02
C VAL A 110 1.45 3.83 3.20
N GLU A 111 0.62 4.11 2.20
CA GLU A 111 0.73 5.35 1.40
C GLU A 111 0.46 6.60 2.24
N SER A 112 -0.54 6.54 3.14
CA SER A 112 -0.87 7.60 4.08
C SER A 112 0.28 7.87 5.05
N ALA A 113 0.88 6.83 5.64
CA ALA A 113 2.05 6.96 6.51
C ALA A 113 3.24 7.59 5.78
N ASN A 114 3.55 7.10 4.58
CA ASN A 114 4.59 7.69 3.72
C ASN A 114 4.29 9.16 3.36
N GLY A 115 3.02 9.48 3.10
CA GLY A 115 2.55 10.85 2.86
C GLY A 115 2.77 11.75 4.07
N ARG A 116 2.41 11.29 5.27
CA ARG A 116 2.64 11.98 6.56
C ARG A 116 4.11 12.32 6.79
N VAL A 117 5.03 11.39 6.51
CA VAL A 117 6.48 11.67 6.57
C VAL A 117 6.87 12.74 5.53
N LYS A 118 6.34 12.67 4.31
CA LYS A 118 6.64 13.66 3.25
C LYS A 118 6.09 15.06 3.54
N HIS A 119 5.13 15.22 4.45
CA HIS A 119 4.66 16.54 4.86
C HIS A 119 5.69 17.31 5.70
N PHE A 120 6.66 16.63 6.31
CA PHE A 120 7.78 17.30 6.94
C PHE A 120 8.69 17.89 5.85
N ARG A 121 8.82 19.23 5.85
CA ARG A 121 9.54 20.00 4.83
C ARG A 121 10.95 19.46 4.56
N TRP A 122 11.61 18.94 5.59
CA TRP A 122 12.95 18.37 5.46
C TRP A 122 13.00 17.17 4.51
N PHE A 123 11.99 16.29 4.51
CA PHE A 123 11.91 15.10 3.63
C PHE A 123 11.30 15.39 2.26
N SER A 124 10.67 16.57 2.08
CA SER A 124 10.11 17.00 0.80
C SER A 124 11.13 17.71 -0.10
N GLN A 125 12.24 18.18 0.46
CA GLN A 125 13.28 18.92 -0.28
C GLN A 125 14.52 18.07 -0.59
N THR A 126 15.42 18.60 -1.41
CA THR A 126 16.76 18.04 -1.59
C THR A 126 17.58 18.31 -0.33
N ILE A 127 18.17 17.26 0.23
CA ILE A 127 19.02 17.33 1.42
C ILE A 127 20.50 17.24 1.03
N GLN A 128 21.39 17.81 1.85
CA GLN A 128 22.83 17.75 1.62
C GLN A 128 23.38 16.35 1.96
N ASN A 129 24.32 15.84 1.16
CA ASN A 129 24.90 14.51 1.38
C ASN A 129 25.59 14.36 2.74
N SER A 130 26.12 15.45 3.30
CA SER A 130 26.71 15.49 4.65
C SER A 130 25.73 15.08 5.76
N THR A 131 24.43 15.21 5.51
CA THR A 131 23.37 14.88 6.47
C THR A 131 22.89 13.43 6.38
N ILE A 132 23.42 12.64 5.43
CA ILE A 132 23.02 11.24 5.23
C ILE A 132 23.15 10.40 6.52
N PRO A 133 24.24 10.51 7.31
CA PRO A 133 24.37 9.74 8.54
C PRO A 133 23.24 9.97 9.55
N GLN A 134 22.65 11.17 9.57
CA GLN A 134 21.59 11.56 10.52
C GLN A 134 20.17 11.34 9.97
N VAL A 135 20.01 10.98 8.69
CA VAL A 135 18.69 10.76 8.07
C VAL A 135 17.86 9.73 8.87
N ARG A 136 18.52 8.67 9.39
CA ARG A 136 17.84 7.63 10.18
C ARG A 136 17.18 8.24 11.40
N ASP A 137 17.94 9.00 12.19
CA ASP A 137 17.46 9.60 13.43
C ASP A 137 16.33 10.58 13.15
N TYR A 138 16.48 11.43 12.13
CA TYR A 138 15.42 12.36 11.73
C TYR A 138 14.15 11.64 11.29
N LEU A 139 14.28 10.53 10.58
CA LEU A 139 13.13 9.74 10.13
C LEU A 139 12.42 9.12 11.33
N GLN A 140 13.16 8.53 12.27
CA GLN A 140 12.60 7.92 13.47
C GLN A 140 11.91 8.98 14.35
N ILE A 141 12.52 10.16 14.53
CA ILE A 141 11.92 11.28 15.23
C ILE A 141 10.62 11.71 14.53
N ALA A 142 10.62 11.88 13.21
CA ALA A 142 9.42 12.26 12.47
C ALA A 142 8.29 11.20 12.61
N CYS A 143 8.63 9.91 12.54
CA CYS A 143 7.67 8.83 12.73
C CYS A 143 7.10 8.82 14.16
N ALA A 144 7.95 9.02 15.17
CA ALA A 144 7.51 9.13 16.57
C ALA A 144 6.57 10.33 16.77
N LEU A 145 6.88 11.49 16.19
CA LEU A 145 6.02 12.68 16.22
C LEU A 145 4.67 12.44 15.52
N ILE A 146 4.68 11.70 14.39
CA ILE A 146 3.43 11.30 13.71
C ILE A 146 2.59 10.43 14.65
N ASN A 147 3.17 9.40 15.25
CA ASN A 147 2.43 8.50 16.14
C ASN A 147 1.93 9.21 17.41
N ALA A 148 2.70 10.15 17.95
CA ALA A 148 2.36 10.84 19.19
C ALA A 148 1.27 11.91 19.03
N TYR A 149 1.28 12.64 17.90
CA TYR A 149 0.47 13.86 17.77
C TYR A 149 -0.52 13.85 16.61
N ARG A 150 -0.42 12.93 15.66
CA ARG A 150 -1.42 12.82 14.58
C ARG A 150 -2.45 11.76 14.92
N ALA A 151 -3.71 12.04 14.59
CA ALA A 151 -4.76 11.04 14.62
C ALA A 151 -4.39 9.81 13.76
N ALA A 152 -4.89 8.65 14.15
CA ALA A 152 -4.74 7.41 13.38
C ALA A 152 -5.13 7.63 11.90
N ALA A 153 -4.47 6.92 10.99
CA ALA A 153 -4.78 7.08 9.56
C ALA A 153 -6.17 6.54 9.22
N ILE A 154 -6.65 5.58 10.01
CA ILE A 154 -7.96 4.97 9.88
C ILE A 154 -8.71 5.18 11.20
N SER A 155 -9.95 5.64 11.11
CA SER A 155 -10.93 5.55 12.18
C SER A 155 -11.94 4.50 11.78
N SER A 156 -12.25 3.56 12.67
CA SER A 156 -13.34 2.61 12.43
C SER A 156 -14.66 3.38 12.32
N PHE A 157 -15.44 3.06 11.29
CA PHE A 157 -16.82 3.53 11.13
C PHE A 157 -17.79 2.41 11.47
N SER A 158 -19.03 2.76 11.84
CA SER A 158 -20.07 1.79 12.21
C SER A 158 -20.39 0.76 11.13
N ASN A 159 -20.07 1.06 9.87
CA ASN A 159 -20.44 0.26 8.71
C ASN A 159 -19.25 -0.53 8.13
N ASP A 160 -18.07 -0.49 8.76
CA ASP A 160 -16.87 -1.15 8.22
C ASP A 160 -17.05 -2.67 8.10
N ASP A 161 -17.70 -3.31 9.08
CA ASP A 161 -18.00 -4.75 9.05
C ASP A 161 -18.96 -5.11 7.92
N GLN A 162 -19.97 -4.26 7.68
CA GLN A 162 -20.90 -4.44 6.57
C GLN A 162 -20.18 -4.30 5.23
N ILE A 163 -19.35 -3.27 5.08
CA ILE A 163 -18.54 -3.05 3.88
C ILE A 163 -17.62 -4.25 3.65
N ALA A 164 -16.95 -4.75 4.68
CA ALA A 164 -16.08 -5.92 4.56
C ALA A 164 -16.87 -7.17 4.12
N ALA A 165 -18.06 -7.39 4.66
CA ALA A 165 -18.94 -8.49 4.27
C ALA A 165 -19.39 -8.37 2.80
N GLU A 166 -19.77 -7.17 2.36
CA GLU A 166 -20.14 -6.90 0.97
C GLU A 166 -18.95 -7.10 0.02
N MET A 167 -17.76 -6.61 0.38
CA MET A 167 -16.53 -6.85 -0.36
C MET A 167 -16.29 -8.35 -0.54
N LEU A 168 -16.37 -9.12 0.55
CA LEU A 168 -16.19 -10.58 0.53
C LEU A 168 -17.24 -11.29 -0.34
N ALA A 169 -18.50 -10.87 -0.28
CA ALA A 169 -19.55 -11.39 -1.14
C ALA A 169 -19.26 -11.14 -2.64
N CYS A 170 -18.71 -9.97 -2.96
CA CYS A 170 -18.33 -9.59 -4.33
C CYS A 170 -17.03 -10.23 -4.83
N LEU A 171 -16.27 -10.94 -4.00
CA LEU A 171 -14.95 -11.48 -4.37
C LEU A 171 -15.00 -12.39 -5.60
N HIS A 172 -16.04 -13.22 -5.69
CA HIS A 172 -16.22 -14.18 -6.78
C HIS A 172 -17.09 -13.67 -7.92
N GLU A 173 -17.57 -12.42 -7.84
CA GLU A 173 -18.44 -11.85 -8.85
C GLU A 173 -17.67 -11.59 -10.16
N PRO A 174 -18.25 -11.96 -11.32
CA PRO A 174 -17.62 -11.74 -12.60
C PRO A 174 -17.64 -10.26 -12.98
N ASN A 175 -16.65 -9.84 -13.77
CA ASN A 175 -16.63 -8.50 -14.32
C ASN A 175 -17.66 -8.38 -15.47
N LEU A 176 -18.84 -7.86 -15.18
CA LEU A 176 -19.92 -7.68 -16.16
C LEU A 176 -19.52 -6.81 -17.35
N LEU A 177 -18.71 -5.76 -17.12
CA LEU A 177 -18.20 -4.91 -18.21
C LEU A 177 -17.30 -5.71 -19.16
N ARG A 178 -16.49 -6.64 -18.65
CA ARG A 178 -15.68 -7.54 -19.46
C ARG A 178 -16.57 -8.46 -20.31
N THR A 179 -17.59 -9.04 -19.72
CA THR A 179 -18.55 -9.89 -20.45
C THR A 179 -19.18 -9.10 -21.59
N ARG A 180 -19.60 -7.85 -21.33
CA ARG A 180 -20.19 -6.97 -22.33
C ARG A 180 -19.22 -6.61 -23.46
N LEU A 181 -17.99 -6.21 -23.12
CA LEU A 181 -16.94 -5.88 -24.11
C LEU A 181 -16.54 -7.04 -25.01
N ASN A 182 -16.69 -8.28 -24.55
CA ASN A 182 -16.41 -9.46 -25.36
C ASN A 182 -17.56 -9.80 -26.31
N ASN A 183 -18.79 -9.43 -25.97
CA ASN A 183 -20.00 -9.78 -26.71
C ASN A 183 -20.48 -8.64 -27.64
N GLU A 184 -20.08 -7.40 -27.37
CA GLU A 184 -20.54 -6.20 -28.08
C GLU A 184 -19.35 -5.40 -28.65
N ILE A 185 -19.50 -4.91 -29.88
CA ILE A 185 -18.59 -3.90 -30.44
C ILE A 185 -19.06 -2.53 -29.94
N LEU A 186 -18.32 -1.95 -28.99
CA LEU A 186 -18.63 -0.62 -28.46
C LEU A 186 -17.91 0.47 -29.27
N HIS A 187 -18.69 1.46 -29.72
CA HIS A 187 -18.15 2.68 -30.32
C HIS A 187 -17.91 3.72 -29.23
N TRP A 188 -16.63 4.05 -28.99
CA TRP A 188 -16.25 5.10 -28.05
C TRP A 188 -16.44 6.46 -28.70
N THR A 189 -17.21 7.32 -28.06
CA THR A 189 -17.36 8.73 -28.44
C THR A 189 -16.73 9.63 -27.38
N THR A 190 -16.06 10.69 -27.84
CA THR A 190 -15.53 11.72 -26.94
C THR A 190 -16.70 12.50 -26.36
N ASN A 191 -16.78 12.56 -25.03
CA ASN A 191 -17.76 13.38 -24.33
C ASN A 191 -17.04 14.55 -23.66
N ASP A 192 -17.53 15.77 -23.90
CA ASP A 192 -17.11 16.97 -23.18
C ASP A 192 -18.01 17.20 -21.97
N ALA A 193 -17.49 17.91 -20.97
CA ALA A 193 -18.24 18.26 -19.75
C ALA A 193 -19.55 19.00 -20.06
N SER A 194 -19.62 19.73 -21.18
CA SER A 194 -20.84 20.39 -21.66
C SER A 194 -21.93 19.43 -22.13
N ASN A 195 -21.56 18.20 -22.50
CA ASN A 195 -22.46 17.19 -23.09
C ASN A 195 -22.93 16.16 -22.05
N ILE A 196 -22.35 16.17 -20.85
CA ILE A 196 -22.75 15.28 -19.75
C ILE A 196 -23.75 16.02 -18.87
N ILE A 197 -25.03 15.89 -19.20
CA ILE A 197 -26.12 16.58 -18.51
C ILE A 197 -26.27 16.11 -17.04
N ASN A 198 -25.89 14.87 -16.73
CA ASN A 198 -26.12 14.23 -15.42
C ASN A 198 -24.90 13.46 -14.91
N PHE A 199 -23.75 14.11 -14.70
CA PHE A 199 -22.66 13.44 -13.98
C PHE A 199 -23.04 13.32 -12.49
N PRO A 200 -23.00 12.13 -11.88
CA PRO A 200 -23.46 11.94 -10.51
C PRO A 200 -22.58 12.73 -9.53
N ILE A 201 -23.23 13.59 -8.75
CA ILE A 201 -22.60 14.23 -7.59
C ILE A 201 -22.79 13.29 -6.41
N LEU A 202 -21.72 12.61 -6.03
CA LEU A 202 -21.75 11.64 -4.95
C LEU A 202 -21.27 12.28 -3.65
N THR A 203 -22.00 12.04 -2.57
CA THR A 203 -21.54 12.30 -1.21
C THR A 203 -20.40 11.35 -0.84
N ILE A 204 -19.64 11.69 0.20
CA ILE A 204 -18.56 10.81 0.69
C ILE A 204 -19.08 9.42 1.06
N ASP A 205 -20.28 9.33 1.61
CA ASP A 205 -20.90 8.05 1.98
C ASP A 205 -21.30 7.24 0.75
N GLN A 206 -21.85 7.90 -0.27
CA GLN A 206 -22.13 7.23 -1.55
C GLN A 206 -20.84 6.74 -2.22
N ILE A 207 -19.76 7.54 -2.19
CA ILE A 207 -18.44 7.12 -2.71
C ILE A 207 -17.92 5.89 -1.95
N ARG A 208 -18.09 5.85 -0.63
CA ARG A 208 -17.69 4.69 0.19
C ARG A 208 -18.42 3.42 -0.25
N VAL A 209 -19.74 3.51 -0.47
CA VAL A 209 -20.56 2.37 -0.93
C VAL A 209 -20.19 1.91 -2.34
N ILE A 210 -19.91 2.81 -3.28
CA ILE A 210 -19.54 2.40 -4.66
C ILE A 210 -18.07 1.97 -4.80
N THR A 211 -17.27 2.08 -3.75
CA THR A 211 -15.86 1.64 -3.70
C THR A 211 -15.66 0.39 -2.85
N VAL A 212 -16.75 -0.31 -2.58
CA VAL A 212 -16.82 -1.70 -2.09
C VAL A 212 -16.42 -2.64 -3.23
#